data_AF-A0A5A7MM75-F1
#
_entry.id   AF-A0A5A7MM75-F1
#
_cell.length_a   1.000
_cell.length_b   1.000
_cell.length_c   1.000
_cell.angle_alpha   90.00
_cell.angle_beta   90.00
_cell.angle_gamma   90.00
#
_symmetry.space_group_name_H-M   'P 1'
#
loop_
_entity.id
_entity.type
_entity.pdbx_description
1 polymer ?
#
loop_
_entity_poly.entity_id
_entity_poly.type
_entity_poly.pdbx_seq_one_letter_code
_entity_poly.pdbx_strand_id
1 'polypeptide(L)'
;MDASSGRVAELYALRPERMTVVPGARGWPEAYEYRLGGHVHRFKVHQPSGRSPILHLKNFHPADDHYGLSALEAAAKSMDVHNAASSWNKALLDNAARASGALVFEPGDGVPGNLTDEQVGRLKAEMEAQFQGAANAGRPLLLEGGLKWQQMAFSPADMDFINTKNVAAREIALAFGVPPMLLGIPGDNTYANYQEANRALWRLTLLPLVDRVLLGLSRFLSKEGDPVRLVADRDALPALAVEREALWARVGAAAFLTVNEQRAAVGLSPIAGGDERREDRY
;
A
#
# COMPACT_ATOMS: atom_id res chain seq x y z
N MET A 1 -38.92 5.62 -4.88
CA MET A 1 -39.19 6.30 -3.61
C MET A 1 -40.23 5.50 -2.84
N ASP A 2 -39.80 4.60 -1.95
CA ASP A 2 -40.65 4.22 -0.81
C ASP A 2 -40.33 5.23 0.31
N ALA A 3 -40.96 6.40 0.21
CA ALA A 3 -40.76 7.50 1.15
C ALA A 3 -41.59 7.32 2.43
N SER A 4 -42.26 6.18 2.60
CA SER A 4 -43.29 5.98 3.63
C SER A 4 -42.77 5.35 4.92
N SER A 5 -41.61 4.68 4.91
CA SER A 5 -41.06 3.96 6.07
C SER A 5 -40.00 4.74 6.86
N GLY A 6 -39.50 5.86 6.35
CA GLY A 6 -38.39 6.60 6.96
C GLY A 6 -37.06 5.84 7.03
N ARG A 7 -36.97 4.65 6.41
CA ARG A 7 -35.79 3.79 6.42
C ARG A 7 -34.85 4.14 5.25
N VAL A 8 -33.54 4.04 5.51
CA VAL A 8 -32.50 4.21 4.47
C VAL A 8 -32.62 3.10 3.44
N ALA A 9 -32.89 3.45 2.19
CA ALA A 9 -33.00 2.49 1.09
C ALA A 9 -31.68 2.26 0.35
N GLU A 10 -30.85 3.30 0.24
CA GLU A 10 -29.66 3.30 -0.60
C GLU A 10 -28.50 4.03 0.09
N LEU A 11 -27.29 3.55 -0.14
CA LEU A 11 -26.05 4.16 0.34
C LEU A 11 -25.15 4.46 -0.85
N TYR A 12 -24.70 5.71 -0.95
CA TYR A 12 -23.83 6.18 -2.02
C TYR A 12 -22.48 6.61 -1.46
N ALA A 13 -21.40 6.05 -2.00
CA ALA A 13 -20.04 6.46 -1.69
C ALA A 13 -19.70 7.75 -2.47
N LEU A 14 -19.84 8.90 -1.81
CA LEU A 14 -19.52 10.20 -2.41
C LEU A 14 -18.01 10.43 -2.45
N ARG A 15 -17.53 10.95 -3.58
CA ARG A 15 -16.12 11.26 -3.83
C ARG A 15 -15.62 12.37 -2.88
N PRO A 16 -14.63 12.11 -2.00
CA PRO A 16 -14.25 13.05 -0.93
C PRO A 16 -13.63 14.35 -1.46
N GLU A 17 -12.92 14.32 -2.58
CA GLU A 17 -12.30 15.51 -3.20
C GLU A 17 -13.31 16.52 -3.74
N ARG A 18 -14.59 16.13 -3.84
CA ARG A 18 -15.70 17.00 -4.22
C ARG A 18 -16.55 17.43 -3.04
N MET A 19 -16.20 16.98 -1.83
CA MET A 19 -16.97 17.22 -0.61
C MET A 19 -16.30 18.29 0.25
N THR A 20 -17.09 19.22 0.79
CA THR A 20 -16.60 20.24 1.72
C THR A 20 -17.48 20.29 2.97
N VAL A 21 -16.85 20.32 4.14
CA VAL A 21 -17.53 20.56 5.41
C VAL A 21 -17.82 22.05 5.54
N VAL A 22 -19.07 22.40 5.88
CA VAL A 22 -19.46 23.76 6.24
C VAL A 22 -19.59 23.81 7.76
N PRO A 23 -18.61 24.38 8.49
CA PRO A 23 -18.70 24.52 9.94
C PRO A 23 -19.76 25.57 10.31
N GLY A 24 -20.54 25.28 11.35
CA GLY A 24 -21.43 26.26 11.97
C GLY A 24 -20.71 27.14 12.99
N ALA A 25 -21.43 28.06 13.60
CA ALA A 25 -20.88 29.05 14.54
C ALA A 25 -20.13 28.46 15.76
N ARG A 26 -20.36 27.18 16.10
CA ARG A 26 -19.72 26.46 17.21
C ARG A 26 -18.65 25.45 16.76
N GLY A 27 -18.22 25.50 15.51
CA GLY A 27 -17.23 24.58 14.93
C GLY A 27 -17.78 23.19 14.54
N TRP A 28 -19.01 22.83 14.93
CA TRP A 28 -19.63 21.59 14.46
C TRP A 28 -20.14 21.73 13.01
N PRO A 29 -20.09 20.65 12.19
CA PRO A 29 -20.64 20.69 10.84
C PRO A 29 -22.12 21.09 10.81
N GLU A 30 -22.44 22.12 10.03
CA GLU A 30 -23.81 22.56 9.74
C GLU A 30 -24.33 21.98 8.43
N ALA A 31 -23.42 21.77 7.47
CA ALA A 31 -23.73 21.13 6.21
C ALA A 31 -22.50 20.47 5.60
N TYR A 32 -22.76 19.66 4.58
CA TYR A 32 -21.77 19.16 3.63
C TYR A 32 -22.14 19.64 2.24
N GLU A 33 -21.16 20.08 1.46
CA GLU A 33 -21.36 20.55 0.09
C GLU A 33 -20.64 19.64 -0.90
N TYR A 34 -21.38 19.07 -1.85
CA TYR A 34 -20.83 18.31 -2.97
C TYR A 34 -20.81 19.16 -4.24
N ARG A 35 -19.63 19.36 -4.82
CA ARG A 35 -19.44 20.22 -6.00
C ARG A 35 -19.15 19.42 -7.26
N LEU A 36 -19.93 19.64 -8.32
CA LEU A 36 -19.76 18.99 -9.62
C LEU A 36 -20.17 19.94 -10.75
N GLY A 37 -19.23 20.25 -11.65
CA GLY A 37 -19.52 21.03 -12.86
C GLY A 37 -20.11 22.42 -12.58
N GLY A 38 -19.67 23.10 -11.51
CA GLY A 38 -20.21 24.40 -11.09
C GLY A 38 -21.49 24.31 -10.25
N HIS A 39 -22.13 23.15 -10.16
CA HIS A 39 -23.26 22.93 -9.28
C HIS A 39 -22.80 22.56 -7.87
N VAL A 40 -23.50 23.08 -6.86
CA VAL A 40 -23.29 22.76 -5.45
C VAL A 40 -24.55 22.13 -4.91
N HIS A 41 -24.47 20.88 -4.46
CA HIS A 41 -25.54 20.25 -3.71
C HIS A 41 -25.21 20.27 -2.22
N ARG A 42 -26.12 20.82 -1.41
CA ARG A 42 -25.90 21.04 0.02
C ARG A 42 -26.74 20.09 0.86
N PHE A 43 -26.07 19.25 1.63
CA PHE A 43 -26.64 18.34 2.60
C PHE A 43 -26.64 18.99 3.99
N LYS A 44 -27.81 19.39 4.49
CA LYS A 44 -27.94 20.03 5.81
C LYS A 44 -27.83 19.00 6.95
N VAL A 45 -27.16 19.39 8.03
CA VAL A 45 -27.14 18.66 9.30
C VAL A 45 -28.19 19.27 10.23
N HIS A 46 -29.10 18.44 10.74
CA HIS A 46 -30.11 18.87 11.70
C HIS A 46 -29.45 19.12 13.07
N GLN A 47 -29.21 20.40 13.39
CA GLN A 47 -28.43 20.82 14.56
C GLN A 47 -28.94 20.27 15.91
N PRO A 48 -30.27 20.27 16.22
CA PRO A 48 -30.75 19.78 17.50
C PRO A 48 -30.52 18.29 17.74
N SER A 49 -30.60 17.46 16.70
CA SER A 49 -30.49 16.00 16.82
C SER A 49 -29.17 15.43 16.30
N GLY A 50 -28.32 16.24 15.66
CA GLY A 50 -27.11 15.79 14.96
C GLY A 50 -27.39 14.74 13.87
N ARG A 51 -28.61 14.72 13.31
CA ARG A 51 -28.96 13.85 12.17
C ARG A 51 -28.40 14.48 10.90
N SER A 52 -27.75 13.66 10.09
CA SER A 52 -27.06 14.06 8.87
C SER A 52 -27.34 12.99 7.82
N PRO A 53 -27.66 13.34 6.57
CA PRO A 53 -27.73 12.37 5.48
C PRO A 53 -26.33 11.89 5.05
N ILE A 54 -25.25 12.49 5.58
CA ILE A 54 -23.86 12.14 5.30
C ILE A 54 -23.24 11.46 6.52
N LEU A 55 -22.69 10.26 6.30
CA LEU A 55 -21.73 9.61 7.20
C LEU A 55 -20.31 10.06 6.83
N HIS A 56 -19.72 10.90 7.67
CA HIS A 56 -18.33 11.33 7.51
C HIS A 56 -17.39 10.44 8.35
N LEU A 57 -16.75 9.46 7.70
CA LEU A 57 -15.72 8.62 8.32
C LEU A 57 -14.37 9.33 8.23
N LYS A 58 -13.72 9.55 9.38
CA LYS A 58 -12.44 10.28 9.46
C LYS A 58 -11.36 9.45 10.13
N ASN A 59 -10.17 9.49 9.54
CA ASN A 59 -8.93 9.14 10.26
C ASN A 59 -8.66 10.20 11.33
N PHE A 60 -7.84 9.84 12.31
CA PHE A 60 -7.33 10.82 13.25
C PHE A 60 -6.47 11.86 12.50
N HIS A 61 -6.68 13.14 12.79
CA HIS A 61 -5.83 14.23 12.30
C HIS A 61 -5.50 15.13 13.50
N PRO A 62 -4.22 15.36 13.84
CA PRO A 62 -3.86 16.12 15.03
C PRO A 62 -4.02 17.64 14.87
N ALA A 63 -4.02 18.15 13.62
CA ALA A 63 -4.03 19.57 13.31
C ALA A 63 -5.26 20.06 12.52
N ASP A 64 -6.26 19.19 12.28
CA ASP A 64 -7.46 19.53 11.49
C ASP A 64 -8.67 18.97 12.23
N ASP A 65 -9.62 19.84 12.55
CA ASP A 65 -10.81 19.51 13.33
C ASP A 65 -11.89 18.83 12.47
N HIS A 66 -11.83 18.99 11.15
CA HIS A 66 -12.89 18.63 10.22
C HIS A 66 -12.54 17.43 9.34
N TYR A 67 -11.28 17.24 8.96
CA TYR A 67 -10.83 16.17 8.07
C TYR A 67 -9.96 15.13 8.79
N GLY A 68 -9.68 14.03 8.10
CA GLY A 68 -8.80 12.96 8.59
C GLY A 68 -7.48 12.95 7.83
N LEU A 69 -6.39 12.55 8.50
CA LEU A 69 -5.08 12.43 7.85
C LEU A 69 -5.01 11.17 7.00
N SER A 70 -4.64 11.31 5.73
CA SER A 70 -4.45 10.17 4.83
C SER A 70 -3.11 9.49 5.08
N ALA A 71 -3.07 8.16 5.00
CA ALA A 71 -1.80 7.41 4.97
C ALA A 71 -0.89 7.86 3.82
N LEU A 72 -1.51 8.25 2.69
CA LEU A 72 -0.81 8.77 1.52
C LEU A 72 -0.09 10.10 1.83
N GLU A 73 -0.73 10.97 2.59
CA GLU A 73 -0.17 12.26 2.98
C GLU A 73 1.02 12.08 3.93
N ALA A 74 0.91 11.14 4.88
CA ALA A 74 2.02 10.76 5.74
C ALA A 74 3.23 10.20 4.94
N ALA A 75 2.98 9.54 3.82
CA ALA A 75 4.00 8.96 2.94
C ALA A 75 4.43 9.85 1.77
N ALA A 76 3.96 11.11 1.69
CA ALA A 76 4.10 11.94 0.50
C ALA A 76 5.56 12.09 0.03
N LYS A 77 6.49 12.34 0.97
CA LYS A 77 7.92 12.46 0.67
C LYS A 77 8.52 11.17 0.11
N SER A 78 8.17 10.03 0.70
CA SER A 78 8.64 8.72 0.23
C SER A 78 8.07 8.40 -1.15
N MET A 79 6.83 8.81 -1.45
CA MET A 79 6.28 8.71 -2.80
C MET A 79 7.05 9.54 -3.83
N ASP A 80 7.39 10.78 -3.49
CA ASP A 80 8.17 11.65 -4.39
C ASP A 80 9.53 11.02 -4.71
N VAL A 81 10.22 10.50 -3.68
CA VAL A 81 11.49 9.79 -3.84
C VAL A 81 11.32 8.55 -4.73
N HIS A 82 10.29 7.73 -4.48
CA HIS A 82 10.03 6.52 -5.25
C HIS A 82 9.73 6.82 -6.73
N ASN A 83 8.94 7.87 -7.00
CA ASN A 83 8.58 8.32 -8.35
C ASN A 83 9.78 8.91 -9.08
N ALA A 84 10.58 9.73 -8.40
CA ALA A 84 11.80 10.31 -8.94
C ALA A 84 12.83 9.22 -9.28
N ALA A 85 13.07 8.26 -8.38
CA ALA A 85 13.98 7.15 -8.63
C ALA A 85 13.51 6.26 -9.79
N SER A 86 12.19 6.03 -9.91
CA SER A 86 11.63 5.28 -11.05
C SER A 86 11.78 6.02 -12.37
N SER A 87 11.54 7.33 -12.38
CA SER A 87 11.71 8.19 -13.55
C SER A 87 13.17 8.29 -13.96
N TRP A 88 14.08 8.40 -12.98
CA TRP A 88 15.52 8.37 -13.20
C TRP A 88 15.95 7.05 -13.84
N ASN A 89 15.56 5.91 -13.28
CA ASN A 89 15.92 4.61 -13.85
C ASN A 89 15.38 4.42 -15.27
N LYS A 90 14.15 4.88 -15.53
CA LYS A 90 13.60 4.88 -16.90
C LYS A 90 14.42 5.76 -17.82
N ALA A 91 14.68 7.01 -17.43
CA ALA A 91 15.48 7.94 -18.22
C ALA A 91 16.91 7.42 -18.44
N LEU A 92 17.51 6.77 -17.44
CA LEU A 92 18.79 6.13 -17.58
C LEU A 92 18.70 5.04 -18.64
N LEU A 93 17.71 4.15 -18.63
CA LEU A 93 17.55 3.09 -19.63
C LEU A 93 17.25 3.65 -21.03
N ASP A 94 16.33 4.60 -21.15
CA ASP A 94 15.95 5.26 -22.41
C ASP A 94 17.15 5.98 -23.04
N ASN A 95 18.00 6.63 -22.21
CA ASN A 95 19.20 7.32 -22.65
C ASN A 95 20.46 6.42 -22.62
N ALA A 96 20.36 5.20 -22.07
CA ALA A 96 21.43 4.20 -22.02
C ALA A 96 21.49 3.33 -23.28
N ALA A 97 21.06 3.89 -24.41
CA ALA A 97 21.88 3.82 -25.63
C ALA A 97 23.26 4.51 -25.43
N ARG A 98 23.88 4.33 -24.25
CA ARG A 98 25.26 4.68 -23.95
C ARG A 98 26.13 3.79 -24.82
N ALA A 99 27.22 4.36 -25.33
CA ALA A 99 28.30 3.56 -25.86
C ALA A 99 28.69 2.52 -24.80
N SER A 100 28.67 1.22 -25.17
CA SER A 100 29.04 0.10 -24.29
C SER A 100 30.47 0.21 -23.75
N GLY A 101 31.26 1.09 -24.36
CA GLY A 101 32.52 1.61 -23.90
C GLY A 101 32.97 2.76 -24.79
N ALA A 102 34.05 3.41 -24.39
CA ALA A 102 34.77 4.37 -25.21
C ALA A 102 36.08 3.75 -25.67
N LEU A 103 36.40 3.95 -26.94
CA LEU A 103 37.73 3.64 -27.46
C LEU A 103 38.62 4.86 -27.24
N VAL A 104 39.61 4.73 -26.36
CA VAL A 104 40.55 5.79 -26.00
C VAL A 104 41.87 5.51 -26.69
N PHE A 105 42.41 6.51 -27.38
CA PHE A 105 43.73 6.43 -28.00
C PHE A 105 44.75 7.18 -27.14
N GLU A 106 45.76 6.47 -26.64
CA GLU A 106 46.90 7.06 -25.93
C GLU A 106 48.17 6.89 -26.78
N PRO A 107 48.68 7.95 -27.42
CA PRO A 107 49.91 7.86 -28.19
C PRO A 107 51.11 7.57 -27.27
N GLY A 108 51.98 6.66 -27.69
CA GLY A 108 53.22 6.33 -26.97
C GLY A 108 54.30 7.42 -27.12
N ASP A 109 55.29 7.40 -26.21
CA ASP A 109 56.42 8.33 -26.22
C ASP A 109 57.12 8.34 -27.60
N GLY A 110 57.03 9.47 -28.30
CA GLY A 110 57.68 9.70 -29.60
C GLY A 110 56.77 9.66 -30.84
N VAL A 111 55.45 9.43 -30.69
CA VAL A 111 54.49 9.52 -31.81
C VAL A 111 53.63 10.78 -31.66
N PRO A 112 53.78 11.80 -32.52
CA PRO A 112 52.93 12.98 -32.45
C PRO A 112 51.60 12.75 -33.18
N GLY A 113 50.49 12.94 -32.47
CA GLY A 113 49.21 13.29 -33.10
C GLY A 113 48.04 12.35 -32.81
N ASN A 114 46.84 12.93 -32.85
CA ASN A 114 45.58 12.23 -32.92
C ASN A 114 45.52 11.31 -34.15
N LEU A 115 44.65 10.31 -34.14
CA LEU A 115 44.32 9.49 -35.31
C LEU A 115 43.92 10.40 -36.49
N THR A 116 44.36 10.05 -37.71
CA THR A 116 43.91 10.73 -38.92
C THR A 116 42.43 10.42 -39.20
N ASP A 117 41.73 11.28 -39.94
CA ASP A 117 40.31 11.07 -40.27
C ASP A 117 40.08 9.73 -41.00
N GLU A 118 41.03 9.31 -41.82
CA GLU A 118 41.00 8.03 -42.54
C GLU A 118 41.12 6.83 -41.59
N GLN A 119 41.99 6.92 -40.58
CA GLN A 119 42.12 5.91 -39.52
C GLN A 119 40.86 5.84 -38.65
N VAL A 120 40.29 6.99 -38.26
CA VAL A 120 39.03 7.05 -37.50
C VAL A 120 37.88 6.44 -38.30
N GLY A 121 37.79 6.74 -39.60
CA GLY A 121 36.78 6.20 -40.50
C GLY A 121 36.84 4.68 -40.60
N ARG A 122 38.04 4.12 -40.79
CA ARG A 122 38.25 2.67 -40.82
C ARG A 122 37.87 2.00 -39.50
N LEU A 123 38.27 2.58 -38.38
CA LEU A 123 38.00 2.05 -37.04
C LEU A 123 36.50 2.02 -36.74
N LYS A 124 35.77 3.08 -37.11
CA LYS A 124 34.30 3.13 -37.01
C LYS A 124 33.65 2.02 -37.83
N ALA A 125 34.05 1.84 -39.09
CA ALA A 125 33.50 0.81 -39.96
C ALA A 125 33.75 -0.62 -39.43
N GLU A 126 34.95 -0.90 -38.92
CA GLU A 126 35.28 -2.19 -38.30
C GLU A 126 34.46 -2.42 -37.01
N MET A 127 34.27 -1.40 -36.17
CA MET A 127 33.45 -1.50 -34.97
C MET A 127 31.96 -1.74 -35.28
N GLU A 128 31.41 -1.03 -36.27
CA GLU A 128 30.01 -1.22 -36.69
C GLU A 128 29.79 -2.64 -37.25
N ALA A 129 30.72 -3.13 -38.07
CA ALA A 129 30.61 -4.46 -38.68
C ALA A 129 30.75 -5.61 -37.65
N GLN A 130 31.61 -5.46 -36.66
CA GLN A 130 31.96 -6.56 -35.76
C GLN A 130 31.21 -6.55 -34.42
N PHE A 131 30.67 -5.41 -33.97
CA PHE A 131 30.17 -5.25 -32.60
C PHE A 131 28.76 -4.66 -32.49
N GLN A 132 28.12 -4.22 -33.58
CA GLN A 132 26.69 -3.86 -33.53
C GLN A 132 25.77 -5.08 -33.58
N GLY A 133 24.67 -5.00 -32.84
CA GLY A 133 23.61 -6.01 -32.82
C GLY A 133 23.82 -7.13 -31.80
N ALA A 134 22.71 -7.70 -31.32
CA ALA A 134 22.72 -8.73 -30.27
C ALA A 134 23.53 -10.00 -30.63
N ALA A 135 23.66 -10.30 -31.94
CA ALA A 135 24.42 -11.45 -32.43
C ALA A 135 25.95 -11.32 -32.27
N ASN A 136 26.45 -10.11 -32.07
CA ASN A 136 27.89 -9.81 -31.98
C ASN A 136 28.38 -9.60 -30.53
N ALA A 137 27.51 -9.79 -29.54
CA ALA A 137 27.85 -9.62 -28.13
C ALA A 137 28.91 -10.63 -27.69
N GLY A 138 29.97 -10.15 -27.00
CA GLY A 138 31.02 -10.99 -26.44
C GLY A 138 32.16 -11.38 -27.40
N ARG A 139 32.21 -10.84 -28.62
CA ARG A 139 33.36 -11.04 -29.51
C ARG A 139 34.62 -10.40 -28.91
N PRO A 140 35.81 -11.03 -29.01
CA PRO A 140 37.06 -10.41 -28.58
C PRO A 140 37.39 -9.20 -29.45
N LEU A 141 37.72 -8.06 -28.83
CA LEU A 141 38.18 -6.85 -29.52
C LEU A 141 39.71 -6.80 -29.50
N LEU A 142 40.33 -6.84 -30.68
CA LEU A 142 41.78 -6.64 -30.82
C LEU A 142 42.08 -5.13 -30.85
N LEU A 143 42.99 -4.69 -29.99
CA LEU A 143 43.39 -3.29 -29.86
C LEU A 143 44.88 -3.16 -30.14
N GLU A 144 45.25 -2.31 -31.10
CA GLU A 144 46.63 -2.07 -31.51
C GLU A 144 47.04 -0.63 -31.25
N GLY A 145 48.36 -0.36 -31.19
CA GLY A 145 48.91 0.99 -31.28
C GLY A 145 48.51 1.99 -30.19
N GLY A 146 48.25 1.56 -28.95
CA GLY A 146 47.87 2.46 -27.85
C GLY A 146 46.35 2.68 -27.72
N LEU A 147 45.53 1.96 -28.49
CA LEU A 147 44.09 1.90 -28.28
C LEU A 147 43.75 1.12 -27.01
N LYS A 148 42.85 1.69 -26.19
CA LYS A 148 42.29 1.08 -24.98
C LYS A 148 40.78 1.11 -25.05
N TRP A 149 40.13 -0.01 -24.73
CA TRP A 149 38.69 -0.05 -24.54
C TRP A 149 38.37 0.22 -23.08
N GLN A 150 37.66 1.32 -22.82
CA GLN A 150 37.16 1.64 -21.50
C GLN A 150 35.67 1.29 -21.44
N GLN A 151 35.36 0.19 -20.75
CA GLN A 151 33.97 -0.23 -20.55
C GLN A 151 33.23 0.79 -19.69
N MET A 152 32.05 1.22 -20.14
CA MET A 152 31.16 2.05 -19.34
C MET A 152 30.20 1.15 -18.56
N ALA A 153 30.52 0.90 -17.28
CA ALA A 153 29.64 0.18 -16.36
C ALA A 153 28.65 1.15 -15.66
N PHE A 154 27.62 0.60 -15.01
CA PHE A 154 26.80 1.39 -14.08
C PHE A 154 27.68 1.99 -12.99
N SER A 155 27.48 3.27 -12.72
CA SER A 155 28.22 3.92 -11.64
C SER A 155 27.70 3.43 -10.28
N PRO A 156 28.51 3.45 -9.21
CA PRO A 156 28.03 3.20 -7.85
C PRO A 156 26.83 4.08 -7.46
N ALA A 157 26.74 5.30 -8.00
CA ALA A 157 25.60 6.19 -7.81
C ALA A 157 24.30 5.62 -8.41
N ASP A 158 24.36 4.99 -9.60
CA ASP A 158 23.19 4.37 -10.24
C ASP A 158 22.63 3.19 -9.41
N MET A 159 23.49 2.43 -8.75
CA MET A 159 23.10 1.35 -7.85
C MET A 159 22.44 1.85 -6.56
N ASP A 160 22.89 2.99 -6.03
CA ASP A 160 22.32 3.59 -4.82
C ASP A 160 20.87 4.05 -5.02
N PHE A 161 20.50 4.47 -6.24
CA PHE A 161 19.11 4.82 -6.58
C PHE A 161 18.15 3.62 -6.52
N ILE A 162 18.60 2.41 -6.89
CA ILE A 162 17.77 1.19 -6.76
C ILE A 162 17.48 0.91 -5.29
N ASN A 163 18.50 1.03 -4.42
CA ASN A 163 18.31 0.85 -2.99
C ASN A 163 17.38 1.92 -2.40
N THR A 164 17.60 3.19 -2.76
CA THR A 164 16.75 4.32 -2.35
C THR A 164 15.29 4.10 -2.74
N LYS A 165 15.02 3.61 -3.96
CA LYS A 165 13.68 3.24 -4.40
C LYS A 165 13.05 2.16 -3.51
N ASN A 166 13.81 1.11 -3.16
CA ASN A 166 13.30 0.03 -2.32
C ASN A 166 13.04 0.49 -0.88
N VAL A 167 13.86 1.38 -0.32
CA VAL A 167 13.62 1.99 1.00
C VAL A 167 12.34 2.82 0.96
N ALA A 168 12.19 3.70 -0.04
CA ALA A 168 10.99 4.50 -0.21
C ALA A 168 9.72 3.63 -0.38
N ALA A 169 9.80 2.53 -1.12
CA ALA A 169 8.70 1.57 -1.25
C ALA A 169 8.30 0.95 0.10
N ARG A 170 9.27 0.65 0.99
CA ARG A 170 9.00 0.14 2.34
C ARG A 170 8.36 1.19 3.24
N GLU A 171 8.80 2.45 3.18
CA GLU A 171 8.20 3.55 3.94
C GLU A 171 6.74 3.80 3.52
N ILE A 172 6.45 3.72 2.21
CA ILE A 172 5.08 3.81 1.70
C ILE A 172 4.24 2.65 2.26
N ALA A 173 4.74 1.41 2.17
CA ALA A 173 4.05 0.23 2.70
C ALA A 173 3.76 0.37 4.20
N LEU A 174 4.74 0.88 4.96
CA LEU A 174 4.62 1.14 6.40
C LEU A 174 3.51 2.14 6.71
N ALA A 175 3.39 3.23 5.94
CA ALA A 175 2.34 4.23 6.16
C ALA A 175 0.93 3.65 5.98
N PHE A 176 0.76 2.69 5.07
CA PHE A 176 -0.50 1.94 4.90
C PHE A 176 -0.66 0.78 5.90
N GLY A 177 0.35 0.47 6.70
CA GLY A 177 0.34 -0.68 7.61
C GLY A 177 0.41 -2.02 6.88
N VAL A 178 0.98 -2.07 5.68
CA VAL A 178 1.11 -3.29 4.88
C VAL A 178 2.54 -3.83 5.00
N PRO A 179 2.73 -5.09 5.45
CA PRO A 179 4.04 -5.71 5.48
C PRO A 179 4.68 -5.76 4.07
N PRO A 180 5.92 -5.25 3.89
CA PRO A 180 6.56 -5.16 2.58
C PRO A 180 6.67 -6.49 1.82
N MET A 181 6.83 -7.61 2.54
CA MET A 181 6.91 -8.94 1.94
C MET A 181 5.63 -9.36 1.19
N LEU A 182 4.46 -8.89 1.63
CA LEU A 182 3.18 -9.16 0.95
C LEU A 182 3.06 -8.38 -0.37
N LEU A 183 3.83 -7.31 -0.51
CA LEU A 183 3.92 -6.50 -1.73
C LEU A 183 5.06 -6.96 -2.66
N GLY A 184 5.80 -8.00 -2.29
CA GLY A 184 6.96 -8.48 -3.04
C GLY A 184 8.15 -7.52 -3.01
N ILE A 185 8.18 -6.57 -2.07
CA ILE A 185 9.34 -5.69 -1.91
C ILE A 185 10.51 -6.54 -1.41
N PRO A 186 11.72 -6.45 -2.03
CA PRO A 186 12.86 -7.29 -1.68
C PRO A 186 13.19 -7.29 -0.18
N GLY A 187 13.74 -8.38 0.34
CA GLY A 187 14.09 -8.56 1.77
C GLY A 187 14.15 -10.05 2.15
N ASP A 188 14.40 -10.33 3.43
CA ASP A 188 14.48 -11.71 3.94
C ASP A 188 13.09 -12.37 4.07
N ASN A 189 12.66 -13.02 2.98
CA ASN A 189 11.34 -13.61 2.85
C ASN A 189 11.39 -15.14 2.99
N THR A 190 10.91 -15.69 4.10
CA THR A 190 10.65 -17.13 4.29
C THR A 190 9.14 -17.41 4.33
N TYR A 191 8.72 -18.66 4.13
CA TYR A 191 7.30 -19.04 4.20
C TYR A 191 6.67 -18.78 5.58
N ALA A 192 7.41 -19.07 6.65
CA ALA A 192 6.98 -18.77 8.02
C ALA A 192 6.77 -17.26 8.23
N ASN A 193 7.70 -16.43 7.72
CA ASN A 193 7.58 -14.98 7.77
C ASN A 193 6.32 -14.49 7.02
N TYR A 194 6.00 -15.11 5.88
CA TYR A 194 4.82 -14.76 5.09
C TYR A 194 3.50 -15.01 5.83
N GLN A 195 3.34 -16.18 6.46
CA GLN A 195 2.13 -16.50 7.21
C GLN A 195 1.93 -15.56 8.41
N GLU A 196 3.00 -15.23 9.14
CA GLU A 196 2.95 -14.26 10.23
C GLU A 196 2.64 -12.84 9.73
N ALA A 197 3.25 -12.41 8.63
CA ALA A 197 2.97 -11.10 8.04
C ALA A 197 1.51 -10.97 7.58
N ASN A 198 0.95 -12.02 6.98
CA ASN A 198 -0.47 -12.03 6.60
C ASN A 198 -1.38 -11.87 7.84
N ARG A 199 -1.10 -12.58 8.93
CA ARG A 199 -1.83 -12.40 10.21
C ARG A 199 -1.67 -11.00 10.79
N ALA A 200 -0.45 -10.48 10.79
CA ALA A 200 -0.15 -9.13 11.27
C ALA A 200 -0.93 -8.06 10.49
N LEU A 201 -1.01 -8.17 9.16
CA LEU A 201 -1.80 -7.27 8.32
C LEU A 201 -3.28 -7.27 8.73
N TRP A 202 -3.88 -8.45 8.90
CA TRP A 202 -5.28 -8.55 9.32
C TRP A 202 -5.52 -7.93 10.69
N ARG A 203 -4.65 -8.22 11.67
CA ARG A 203 -4.79 -7.76 13.05
C ARG A 203 -4.54 -6.27 13.23
N LEU A 204 -3.47 -5.75 12.65
CA LEU A 204 -2.99 -4.39 12.94
C LEU A 204 -3.62 -3.34 12.02
N THR A 205 -4.07 -3.75 10.83
CA THR A 205 -4.49 -2.80 9.79
C THR A 205 -5.93 -3.08 9.34
N LEU A 206 -6.21 -4.26 8.78
CA LEU A 206 -7.50 -4.49 8.11
C LEU A 206 -8.68 -4.56 9.09
N LEU A 207 -8.60 -5.37 10.15
CA LEU A 207 -9.69 -5.49 11.12
C LEU A 207 -10.00 -4.16 11.83
N PRO A 208 -9.01 -3.39 12.34
CA PRO A 208 -9.29 -2.07 12.92
C PRO A 208 -9.96 -1.10 11.93
N LEU A 209 -9.56 -1.13 10.65
CA LEU A 209 -10.19 -0.31 9.61
C LEU A 209 -11.64 -0.74 9.36
N VAL A 210 -11.88 -2.05 9.22
CA VAL A 210 -13.23 -2.61 9.03
C VAL A 210 -14.10 -2.29 10.23
N ASP A 211 -13.64 -2.56 11.45
CA ASP A 211 -14.39 -2.33 12.69
C ASP A 211 -14.77 -0.85 12.83
N ARG A 212 -13.88 0.08 12.45
CA ARG A 212 -14.18 1.52 12.44
C ARG A 212 -15.27 1.87 11.43
N VAL A 213 -15.20 1.33 10.22
CA VAL A 213 -16.20 1.56 9.17
C VAL A 213 -17.56 0.99 9.61
N LEU A 214 -17.59 -0.26 10.09
CA LEU A 214 -18.79 -0.92 10.57
C LEU A 214 -19.40 -0.21 11.79
N LEU A 215 -18.59 0.29 12.71
CA LEU A 215 -19.05 1.11 13.83
C LEU A 215 -19.70 2.41 13.34
N GLY A 216 -19.06 3.08 12.38
CA GLY A 216 -19.62 4.29 11.76
C GLY A 216 -20.95 4.04 11.07
N LEU A 217 -21.04 2.97 10.28
CA LEU A 217 -22.28 2.54 9.62
C LEU A 217 -23.36 2.14 10.62
N SER A 218 -23.01 1.37 11.66
CA SER A 218 -23.93 0.98 12.73
C SER A 218 -24.55 2.20 13.40
N ARG A 219 -23.73 3.18 13.78
CA ARG A 219 -24.18 4.44 14.37
C ARG A 219 -25.02 5.27 13.41
N PHE A 220 -24.66 5.28 12.12
CA PHE A 220 -25.39 6.04 11.11
C PHE A 220 -26.79 5.47 10.86
N LEU A 221 -26.88 4.16 10.61
CA LEU A 221 -28.15 3.48 10.34
C LEU A 221 -29.07 3.48 11.57
N SER A 222 -28.51 3.34 12.78
CA SER A 222 -29.27 3.39 14.03
C SER A 222 -29.91 4.76 14.32
N LYS A 223 -29.46 5.84 13.67
CA LYS A 223 -30.09 7.17 13.83
C LYS A 223 -31.38 7.32 13.02
N GLU A 224 -31.57 6.47 12.02
CA GLU A 224 -32.66 6.54 11.05
C GLU A 224 -33.72 5.43 11.29
N GLY A 225 -33.49 4.54 12.27
CA GLY A 225 -34.39 3.42 12.58
C GLY A 225 -34.02 2.70 13.87
N ASP A 226 -34.28 1.39 13.90
CA ASP A 226 -33.94 0.54 15.05
C ASP A 226 -32.42 0.45 15.27
N PRO A 227 -31.94 0.21 16.51
CA PRO A 227 -30.53 0.01 16.76
C PRO A 227 -29.96 -1.18 15.95
N VAL A 228 -28.95 -0.90 15.13
CA VAL A 228 -28.24 -1.89 14.31
C VAL A 228 -26.79 -1.97 14.77
N ARG A 229 -26.29 -3.20 14.91
CA ARG A 229 -24.89 -3.49 15.19
C ARG A 229 -24.31 -4.34 14.06
N LEU A 230 -23.36 -3.79 13.32
CA LEU A 230 -22.57 -4.48 12.32
C LEU A 230 -21.21 -4.85 12.94
N VAL A 231 -20.80 -6.11 12.77
CA VAL A 231 -19.51 -6.63 13.26
C VAL A 231 -18.85 -7.45 12.16
N ALA A 232 -17.52 -7.44 12.11
CA ALA A 232 -16.77 -8.30 11.21
C ALA A 232 -16.89 -9.76 11.67
N ASP A 233 -17.23 -10.65 10.75
CA ASP A 233 -17.12 -12.09 10.99
C ASP A 233 -15.66 -12.50 10.90
N ARG A 234 -15.03 -12.67 12.07
CA ARG A 234 -13.63 -13.06 12.18
C ARG A 234 -13.42 -14.56 11.98
N ASP A 235 -14.46 -15.37 12.16
CA ASP A 235 -14.41 -16.81 11.96
C ASP A 235 -14.43 -17.17 10.48
N ALA A 236 -15.04 -16.33 9.64
CA ALA A 236 -14.96 -16.47 8.19
C ALA A 236 -13.56 -16.20 7.61
N LEU A 237 -12.59 -15.65 8.37
CA LEU A 237 -11.27 -15.25 7.87
C LEU A 237 -10.25 -16.40 7.91
N PRO A 238 -9.79 -16.93 6.76
CA PRO A 238 -8.82 -18.03 6.75
C PRO A 238 -7.47 -17.65 7.35
N ALA A 239 -7.07 -16.38 7.23
CA ALA A 239 -5.81 -15.87 7.77
C ALA A 239 -5.72 -16.02 9.31
N LEU A 240 -6.84 -16.07 10.01
CA LEU A 240 -6.90 -16.18 11.47
C LEU A 240 -7.18 -17.61 11.96
N ALA A 241 -7.18 -18.61 11.06
CA ALA A 241 -7.53 -19.98 11.39
C ALA A 241 -6.67 -20.58 12.52
N VAL A 242 -5.36 -20.33 12.51
CA VAL A 242 -4.42 -20.83 13.54
C VAL A 242 -4.74 -20.27 14.92
N GLU A 243 -5.12 -18.99 14.99
CA GLU A 243 -5.49 -18.34 16.25
C GLU A 243 -6.83 -18.83 16.76
N ARG A 244 -7.78 -19.03 15.84
CA ARG A 244 -9.07 -19.63 16.13
C ARG A 244 -8.90 -21.04 16.69
N GLU A 245 -8.10 -21.88 16.03
CA GLU A 245 -7.80 -23.23 16.51
C GLU A 245 -7.19 -23.19 17.92
N ALA A 246 -6.22 -22.31 18.16
CA ALA A 246 -5.61 -22.16 19.47
C ALA A 246 -6.61 -21.67 20.55
N LEU A 247 -7.55 -20.77 20.20
CA LEU A 247 -8.62 -20.34 21.09
C LEU A 247 -9.57 -21.49 21.41
N TRP A 248 -10.05 -22.19 20.39
CA TRP A 248 -10.99 -23.31 20.53
C TRP A 248 -10.39 -24.45 21.36
N ALA A 249 -9.10 -24.77 21.16
CA ALA A 249 -8.40 -25.77 21.97
C ALA A 249 -8.33 -25.37 23.45
N ARG A 250 -8.01 -24.10 23.76
CA ARG A 250 -7.96 -23.60 25.14
C ARG A 250 -9.33 -23.58 25.81
N VAL A 251 -10.34 -23.08 25.11
CA VAL A 251 -11.72 -23.01 25.64
C VAL A 251 -12.30 -24.42 25.83
N GLY A 252 -12.08 -25.33 24.87
CA GLY A 252 -12.54 -26.72 24.97
C GLY A 252 -11.86 -27.51 26.09
N ALA A 253 -10.60 -27.19 26.41
CA ALA A 253 -9.88 -27.80 27.53
C ALA A 253 -10.23 -27.21 28.90
N ALA A 254 -10.93 -26.07 28.96
CA ALA A 254 -11.30 -25.40 30.20
C ALA A 254 -12.50 -26.10 30.87
N ALA A 255 -12.23 -27.20 31.58
CA ALA A 255 -13.24 -28.01 32.27
C ALA A 255 -14.02 -27.26 33.37
N PHE A 256 -13.49 -26.14 33.86
CA PHE A 256 -14.17 -25.30 34.85
C PHE A 256 -15.31 -24.45 34.28
N LEU A 257 -15.40 -24.32 32.95
CA LEU A 257 -16.48 -23.59 32.28
C LEU A 257 -17.64 -24.53 31.94
N THR A 258 -18.86 -24.01 32.07
CA THR A 258 -20.07 -24.63 31.54
C THR A 258 -20.07 -24.61 30.01
N VAL A 259 -20.92 -25.43 29.39
CA VAL A 259 -21.02 -25.48 27.92
C VAL A 259 -21.43 -24.14 27.34
N ASN A 260 -22.34 -23.42 27.99
CA ASN A 260 -22.77 -22.08 27.55
C ASN A 260 -21.70 -21.02 27.76
N GLU A 261 -20.89 -21.08 28.82
CA GLU A 261 -19.73 -20.20 28.98
C GLU A 261 -18.68 -20.45 27.89
N GLN A 262 -18.40 -21.71 27.56
CA GLN A 262 -17.50 -22.07 26.45
C GLN A 262 -18.03 -21.56 25.11
N ARG A 263 -19.32 -21.75 24.81
CA ARG A 263 -19.97 -21.27 23.58
C ARG A 263 -19.94 -19.75 23.48
N ALA A 264 -20.24 -19.05 24.57
CA ALA A 264 -20.16 -17.59 24.64
C ALA A 264 -18.74 -17.09 24.38
N ALA A 265 -17.71 -17.77 24.91
CA ALA A 265 -16.30 -17.41 24.71
C ALA A 265 -15.86 -17.51 23.24
N VAL A 266 -16.49 -18.36 22.43
CA VAL A 266 -16.23 -18.50 20.98
C VAL A 266 -17.33 -17.88 20.10
N GLY A 267 -18.23 -17.09 20.67
CA GLY A 267 -19.24 -16.34 19.91
C GLY A 267 -20.47 -17.14 19.43
N LEU A 268 -20.69 -18.34 19.95
CA LEU A 268 -21.87 -19.16 19.64
C LEU A 268 -23.03 -18.88 20.59
N SER A 269 -24.26 -18.95 20.09
CA SER A 269 -25.48 -18.79 20.90
C SER A 269 -25.61 -19.90 21.95
N PRO A 270 -26.17 -19.61 23.14
CA PRO A 270 -26.36 -20.61 24.19
C PRO A 270 -27.35 -21.70 23.76
N ILE A 271 -27.28 -22.85 24.42
CA ILE A 271 -28.20 -23.98 24.26
C ILE A 271 -28.90 -24.29 25.59
N ALA A 272 -30.10 -24.87 25.50
CA ALA A 272 -30.83 -25.32 26.68
C ALA A 272 -30.04 -26.41 27.44
N GLY A 273 -29.96 -26.31 28.77
CA GLY A 273 -29.19 -27.23 29.62
C GLY A 273 -27.67 -27.03 29.58
N GLY A 274 -27.17 -26.00 28.88
CA GLY A 274 -25.72 -25.74 28.75
C GLY A 274 -25.08 -25.02 29.94
N ASP A 275 -25.87 -24.58 30.92
CA ASP A 275 -25.39 -23.86 32.12
C ASP A 275 -25.06 -24.81 33.29
N GLU A 276 -25.34 -26.10 33.14
CA GLU A 276 -24.98 -27.12 34.12
C GLU A 276 -23.50 -27.50 33.98
N ARG A 277 -22.77 -27.56 35.10
CA ARG A 277 -21.39 -28.06 35.10
C ARG A 277 -21.41 -29.55 34.79
N ARG A 278 -20.52 -30.02 33.91
CA ARG A 278 -20.27 -31.46 33.76
C ARG A 278 -19.71 -31.94 35.09
N GLU A 279 -20.50 -32.67 35.87
CA GLU A 279 -19.98 -33.42 37.01
C GLU A 279 -19.07 -34.51 36.46
N ASP A 280 -17.77 -34.38 36.70
CA ASP A 280 -16.81 -35.43 36.46
C ASP A 280 -17.18 -36.61 37.38
N ARG A 281 -17.87 -37.61 36.82
CA ARG A 281 -18.02 -38.90 37.48
C ARG A 281 -16.63 -39.55 37.52
N TYR A 282 -16.00 -39.47 38.69
CA TYR A 282 -14.85 -40.29 39.06
C TYR A 282 -15.19 -41.78 39.05
#